data_AF-A0A525WAT5-F1
#
_entry.id   AF-A0A525WAT5-F1
#
_cell.length_a   1.000
_cell.length_b   1.000
_cell.length_c   1.000
_cell.angle_alpha   90.00
_cell.angle_beta   90.00
_cell.angle_gamma   90.00
#
_symmetry.space_group_name_H-M   'P 1'
#
loop_
_entity.id
_entity.type
_entity.pdbx_description
1 polymer ?
#
loop_
_entity_poly.entity_id
_entity_poly.type
_entity_poly.pdbx_seq_one_letter_code
_entity_poly.pdbx_strand_id
1 'polypeptide(L)'
;MTARDLLETWALRLEAEQKRVSASALDQPIDQVAGRLVGTVGALHLYELTLPYGSSLAHDTPLSIVPQNDLEPTEGIVLAGQDHVILAQTFDTIGQTCAGATVIPDRAGFLATSAKRLRDMLAQPDAYRLGPADRLAPLLEATTGADDLSGTGTGSSVLTTVWEEDLSVRRQRLAALAIEMILTNKRILVVCPDHEAADSLVGTTAKAMKAAGLMHQTWVSRYEMTLSQQVEGIGIHELGFEAQMYQFYAKSRADKAALRRKYERFRELTPVLAHKGQKQKDLDEVRLLEWRLLTQVSDLQAKIKETNDTLSAYENLPLLQRLSLQAVGKNVESFKQYLTLYESQCSELRGEIDIAKARIAELAPEAAVPKDMRPEFSELKEEIIRLGGTKKIRELLAAEEDTSRQAFIQNRRLVVTTASRVLSDPLFNRVRFDVLIADEAPWIAAAPLLGAAGLVRERIVISGNRRDVEAAGLWTPRESQLRSSTPLA
;
A
#
# COMPACT_ATOMS: atom_id res chain seq x y z
N MET A 1 28.08 -24.62 -23.73
CA MET A 1 26.70 -25.11 -23.51
C MET A 1 25.73 -23.93 -23.53
N THR A 2 24.46 -24.10 -23.92
CA THR A 2 23.45 -23.02 -23.83
C THR A 2 22.79 -22.99 -22.46
N ALA A 3 22.10 -21.91 -22.07
CA ALA A 3 21.31 -21.89 -20.84
C ALA A 3 20.23 -22.97 -20.84
N ARG A 4 19.69 -23.30 -22.02
CA ARG A 4 18.72 -24.40 -22.17
C ARG A 4 19.33 -25.74 -21.74
N ASP A 5 20.53 -26.05 -22.23
CA ASP A 5 21.23 -27.29 -21.88
C ASP A 5 21.57 -27.34 -20.38
N LEU A 6 21.96 -26.20 -19.79
CA LEU A 6 22.21 -26.09 -18.34
C LEU A 6 20.93 -26.29 -17.54
N LEU A 7 19.83 -25.66 -17.91
CA LEU A 7 18.54 -25.81 -17.25
C LEU A 7 18.09 -27.27 -17.26
N GLU A 8 18.26 -27.98 -18.38
CA GLU A 8 17.93 -29.40 -18.49
C GLU A 8 18.82 -30.27 -17.59
N THR A 9 20.13 -30.03 -17.63
CA THR A 9 21.11 -30.74 -16.78
C THR A 9 20.81 -30.56 -15.29
N TRP A 10 20.54 -29.32 -14.87
CA TRP A 10 20.24 -29.01 -13.48
C TRP A 10 18.85 -29.50 -13.05
N ALA A 11 17.85 -29.49 -13.94
CA ALA A 11 16.54 -30.09 -13.65
C ALA A 11 16.67 -31.59 -13.37
N LEU A 12 17.38 -32.34 -14.23
CA LEU A 12 17.63 -33.77 -14.02
C LEU A 12 18.40 -34.03 -12.70
N ARG A 13 19.35 -33.17 -12.36
CA ARG A 13 20.11 -33.27 -11.10
C ARG A 13 19.22 -33.06 -9.88
N LEU A 14 18.34 -32.06 -9.91
CA LEU A 14 17.37 -31.84 -8.83
C LEU A 14 16.39 -33.01 -8.70
N GLU A 15 15.94 -33.60 -9.81
CA GLU A 15 15.08 -34.81 -9.79
C GLU A 15 15.82 -36.04 -9.20
N ALA A 16 17.10 -36.20 -9.52
CA ALA A 16 17.92 -37.26 -8.94
C ALA A 16 18.19 -37.04 -7.44
N GLU A 17 18.42 -35.78 -7.04
CA GLU A 17 18.58 -35.40 -5.63
C GLU A 17 17.29 -35.60 -4.85
N GLN A 18 16.13 -35.20 -5.41
CA GLN A 18 14.81 -35.47 -4.84
C GLN A 18 14.65 -36.94 -4.50
N LYS A 19 14.92 -37.85 -5.45
CA LYS A 19 14.83 -39.30 -5.24
C LYS A 19 15.73 -39.78 -4.10
N ARG A 20 16.94 -39.20 -3.97
CA ARG A 20 17.87 -39.53 -2.88
C ARG A 20 17.33 -39.03 -1.54
N VAL A 21 16.82 -37.79 -1.50
CA VAL A 21 16.27 -37.17 -0.28
C VAL A 21 15.04 -37.93 0.21
N SER A 22 14.12 -38.32 -0.68
CA SER A 22 12.95 -39.13 -0.34
C SER A 22 13.31 -40.52 0.19
N ALA A 23 14.50 -41.04 -0.14
CA ALA A 23 15.02 -42.31 0.41
C ALA A 23 15.85 -42.12 1.69
N SER A 24 16.10 -40.87 2.11
CA SER A 24 16.93 -40.52 3.26
C SER A 24 16.07 -40.10 4.46
N ALA A 25 16.71 -39.94 5.62
CA ALA A 25 16.07 -39.44 6.83
C ALA A 25 15.82 -37.92 6.85
N LEU A 26 16.17 -37.19 5.77
CA LEU A 26 16.11 -35.73 5.74
C LEU A 26 14.69 -35.14 5.80
N ASP A 27 13.69 -35.89 5.35
CA ASP A 27 12.26 -35.52 5.41
C ASP A 27 11.51 -36.27 6.53
N GLN A 28 12.23 -36.89 7.47
CA GLN A 28 11.58 -37.55 8.60
C GLN A 28 11.05 -36.53 9.62
N PRO A 29 9.89 -36.80 10.24
CA PRO A 29 9.38 -35.98 11.33
C PRO A 29 10.39 -35.84 12.46
N ILE A 30 10.58 -34.61 12.93
CA ILE A 30 11.43 -34.27 14.06
C ILE A 30 10.51 -33.96 15.23
N ASP A 31 10.46 -34.88 16.20
CA ASP A 31 9.64 -34.75 17.40
C ASP A 31 10.34 -33.93 18.49
N GLN A 32 9.58 -33.58 19.54
CA GLN A 32 10.06 -32.88 20.74
C GLN A 32 10.66 -31.49 20.46
N VAL A 33 10.13 -30.80 19.46
CA VAL A 33 10.53 -29.43 19.15
C VAL A 33 9.87 -28.46 20.12
N ALA A 34 10.69 -27.60 20.72
CA ALA A 34 10.21 -26.45 21.50
C ALA A 34 10.36 -25.19 20.66
N GLY A 35 9.47 -24.22 20.84
CA GLY A 35 9.56 -22.97 20.09
C GLY A 35 8.95 -21.79 20.81
N ARG A 36 9.38 -20.60 20.41
CA ARG A 36 8.88 -19.31 20.90
C ARG A 36 8.66 -18.34 19.75
N LEU A 37 7.61 -17.53 19.85
CA LEU A 37 7.36 -16.45 18.92
C LEU A 37 8.40 -15.33 19.14
N VAL A 38 9.14 -14.99 18.08
CA VAL A 38 10.11 -13.89 18.06
C VAL A 38 9.45 -12.59 17.64
N GLY A 39 8.55 -12.66 16.65
CA GLY A 39 7.86 -11.47 16.15
C GLY A 39 6.74 -11.80 15.16
N THR A 40 5.86 -10.81 14.95
CA THR A 40 4.75 -10.89 14.01
C THR A 40 4.76 -9.66 13.13
N VAL A 41 4.62 -9.86 11.82
CA VAL A 41 4.56 -8.80 10.81
C VAL A 41 3.42 -9.10 9.84
N GLY A 42 2.34 -8.33 9.93
CA GLY A 42 1.15 -8.59 9.12
C GLY A 42 0.56 -9.95 9.44
N ALA A 43 0.51 -10.84 8.45
CA ALA A 43 0.08 -12.23 8.59
C ALA A 43 1.25 -13.22 8.81
N LEU A 44 2.50 -12.75 8.82
CA LEU A 44 3.65 -13.62 9.06
C LEU A 44 4.04 -13.64 10.53
N HIS A 45 4.44 -14.81 10.97
CA HIS A 45 4.95 -15.05 12.32
C HIS A 45 6.35 -15.69 12.22
N LEU A 46 7.30 -15.19 13.02
CA LEU A 46 8.63 -15.76 13.11
C LEU A 46 8.77 -16.49 14.43
N TYR A 47 9.09 -17.77 14.35
CA TYR A 47 9.34 -18.63 15.48
C TYR A 47 10.81 -19.02 15.53
N GLU A 48 11.38 -18.99 16.73
CA GLU A 48 12.63 -19.67 17.03
C GLU A 48 12.28 -21.06 17.57
N LEU A 49 12.77 -22.09 16.89
CA LEU A 49 12.52 -23.49 17.22
C LEU A 49 13.83 -24.15 17.65
N THR A 50 13.79 -24.85 18.77
CA THR A 50 14.86 -25.69 19.29
C THR A 50 14.58 -27.13 18.92
N LEU A 51 15.37 -27.67 18.01
CA LEU A 51 15.34 -29.06 17.55
C LEU A 51 16.14 -29.96 18.53
N PRO A 52 15.91 -31.28 18.50
CA PRO A 52 16.76 -32.25 19.17
C PRO A 52 18.23 -32.15 18.70
N TYR A 53 19.17 -32.45 19.59
CA TYR A 53 20.60 -32.44 19.26
C TYR A 53 20.92 -33.36 18.07
N GLY A 54 21.68 -32.85 17.11
CA GLY A 54 22.04 -33.56 15.89
C GLY A 54 21.05 -33.37 14.73
N SER A 55 19.90 -32.73 14.97
CA SER A 55 18.99 -32.29 13.92
C SER A 55 19.31 -30.88 13.48
N SER A 56 19.35 -30.65 12.15
CA SER A 56 19.51 -29.33 11.54
C SER A 56 18.70 -29.27 10.26
N LEU A 57 18.10 -28.12 9.96
CA LEU A 57 17.39 -27.89 8.70
C LEU A 57 18.12 -26.80 7.89
N ALA A 58 18.21 -27.01 6.58
CA ALA A 58 18.77 -26.00 5.68
C ALA A 58 17.82 -24.80 5.56
N HIS A 59 18.37 -23.62 5.29
CA HIS A 59 17.57 -22.46 4.92
C HIS A 59 16.76 -22.76 3.64
N ASP A 60 15.65 -22.06 3.50
CA ASP A 60 14.66 -22.22 2.44
C ASP A 60 13.92 -23.57 2.41
N THR A 61 14.22 -24.50 3.34
CA THR A 61 13.45 -25.74 3.44
C THR A 61 12.02 -25.44 3.93
N PRO A 62 10.98 -25.79 3.14
CA PRO A 62 9.60 -25.74 3.60
C PRO A 62 9.40 -26.75 4.73
N LEU A 63 8.52 -26.43 5.67
CA LEU A 63 8.18 -27.32 6.76
C LEU A 63 6.73 -27.15 7.18
N SER A 64 6.20 -28.18 7.83
CA SER A 64 4.94 -28.13 8.57
C SER A 64 5.23 -28.31 10.05
N ILE A 65 4.65 -27.46 10.88
CA ILE A 65 4.73 -27.56 12.34
C ILE A 65 3.40 -28.11 12.84
N VAL A 66 3.46 -29.28 13.46
CA VAL A 66 2.31 -29.97 14.06
C VAL A 66 2.39 -29.78 15.58
N PRO A 67 1.61 -28.85 16.15
CA PRO A 67 1.51 -28.68 17.60
C PRO A 67 0.77 -29.87 18.25
N GLN A 68 1.07 -30.18 19.53
CA GLN A 68 0.42 -31.27 20.26
C GLN A 68 -1.03 -30.97 20.70
N ASN A 69 -1.44 -29.70 20.67
CA ASN A 69 -2.67 -29.23 21.32
C ASN A 69 -3.93 -29.33 20.41
N ASP A 70 -4.02 -30.32 19.52
CA ASP A 70 -5.08 -30.45 18.51
C ASP A 70 -5.29 -29.20 17.61
N LEU A 71 -4.30 -28.30 17.56
CA LEU A 71 -4.30 -27.17 16.64
C LEU A 71 -3.94 -27.63 15.23
N GLU A 72 -4.50 -26.97 14.22
CA GLU A 72 -4.22 -27.29 12.82
C GLU A 72 -2.71 -27.13 12.52
N PRO A 73 -2.11 -28.06 11.75
CA PRO A 73 -0.74 -27.93 11.29
C PRO A 73 -0.54 -26.61 10.56
N THR A 74 0.56 -25.93 10.87
CA THR A 74 0.91 -24.66 10.23
C THR A 74 2.06 -24.86 9.27
N GLU A 75 1.94 -24.34 8.06
CA GLU A 75 3.02 -24.33 7.07
C GLU A 75 3.98 -23.15 7.27
N GLY A 76 5.24 -23.39 6.93
CA GLY A 76 6.29 -22.39 7.04
C GLY A 76 7.55 -22.72 6.26
N ILE A 77 8.57 -21.90 6.47
CA ILE A 77 9.88 -22.00 5.83
C ILE A 77 10.99 -21.65 6.80
N VAL A 78 12.11 -22.37 6.73
CA VAL A 78 13.31 -22.06 7.49
C VAL A 78 14.00 -20.84 6.88
N LEU A 79 14.16 -19.77 7.66
CA LEU A 79 14.90 -18.58 7.25
C LEU A 79 16.37 -18.61 7.71
N ALA A 80 16.66 -19.21 8.85
CA ALA A 80 18.01 -19.38 9.35
C ALA A 80 18.12 -20.62 10.23
N GLY A 81 19.33 -21.15 10.39
CA GLY A 81 19.61 -22.28 11.26
C GLY A 81 21.04 -22.23 11.77
N GLN A 82 21.20 -22.38 13.08
CA GLN A 82 22.49 -22.52 13.73
C GLN A 82 22.41 -23.70 14.71
N ASP A 83 23.23 -24.72 14.44
CA ASP A 83 23.22 -25.98 15.18
C ASP A 83 21.82 -26.62 15.24
N HIS A 84 21.23 -26.65 16.44
CA HIS A 84 19.93 -27.23 16.73
C HIS A 84 18.83 -26.16 16.88
N VAL A 85 19.13 -24.89 16.62
CA VAL A 85 18.16 -23.78 16.67
C VAL A 85 17.90 -23.28 15.27
N ILE A 86 16.63 -23.17 14.91
CA ILE A 86 16.19 -22.65 13.61
C ILE A 86 15.21 -21.49 13.77
N LEU A 87 15.25 -20.56 12.83
CA LEU A 87 14.25 -19.51 12.69
C LEU A 87 13.32 -19.89 11.55
N ALA A 88 12.04 -20.10 11.87
CA ALA A 88 11.01 -20.50 10.93
C ALA A 88 9.95 -19.40 10.79
N GLN A 89 9.66 -19.02 9.56
CA GLN A 89 8.56 -18.13 9.22
C GLN A 89 7.31 -18.95 8.91
N THR A 90 6.18 -18.64 9.55
CA THR A 90 4.89 -19.29 9.35
C THR A 90 3.81 -18.30 8.91
N PHE A 91 2.75 -18.82 8.29
CA PHE A 91 1.58 -18.03 7.85
C PHE A 91 0.47 -17.95 8.90
N ASP A 92 0.42 -18.92 9.81
CA ASP A 92 -0.53 -18.96 10.92
C ASP A 92 0.19 -18.91 12.27
N THR A 93 -0.54 -18.51 13.29
CA THR A 93 -0.03 -18.42 14.66
C THR A 93 -0.19 -19.76 15.39
N ILE A 94 0.90 -20.23 15.99
CA ILE A 94 0.96 -21.43 16.83
C ILE A 94 0.84 -21.04 18.33
N GLY A 95 0.79 -19.74 18.63
CA GLY A 95 0.77 -19.17 19.98
C GLY A 95 2.11 -18.54 20.38
N GLN A 96 2.24 -18.07 21.62
CA GLN A 96 3.49 -17.44 22.08
C GLN A 96 4.64 -18.44 22.25
N THR A 97 4.30 -19.67 22.64
CA THR A 97 5.25 -20.76 22.85
C THR A 97 4.62 -22.06 22.37
N CYS A 98 5.41 -22.94 21.75
CA CYS A 98 5.03 -24.31 21.46
C CYS A 98 5.98 -25.26 22.19
N ALA A 99 5.44 -26.31 22.80
CA ALA A 99 6.23 -27.33 23.48
C ALA A 99 5.85 -28.69 22.91
N GLY A 100 6.86 -29.51 22.62
CA GLY A 100 6.67 -30.86 22.11
C GLY A 100 6.11 -30.94 20.68
N ALA A 101 6.18 -29.86 19.90
CA ALA A 101 5.71 -29.87 18.52
C ALA A 101 6.52 -30.88 17.68
N THR A 102 5.92 -31.36 16.60
CA THR A 102 6.60 -32.14 15.57
C THR A 102 6.82 -31.25 14.36
N VAL A 103 8.06 -31.17 13.88
CA VAL A 103 8.41 -30.45 12.65
C VAL A 103 8.63 -31.45 11.53
N ILE A 104 7.91 -31.28 10.42
CA ILE A 104 8.01 -32.14 9.24
C ILE A 104 8.62 -31.31 8.10
N PRO A 105 9.92 -31.48 7.80
CA PRO A 105 10.54 -30.83 6.65
C PRO A 105 10.09 -31.45 5.33
N ASP A 106 9.97 -30.63 4.28
CA ASP A 106 9.62 -31.04 2.91
C ASP A 106 10.72 -30.64 1.91
N ARG A 107 11.91 -31.21 2.08
CA ARG A 107 13.04 -30.97 1.17
C ARG A 107 12.81 -31.64 -0.17
N ALA A 108 12.22 -32.84 -0.22
CA ALA A 108 11.90 -33.49 -1.48
C ALA A 108 10.88 -32.69 -2.30
N GLY A 109 9.80 -32.19 -1.69
CA GLY A 109 8.82 -31.35 -2.37
C GLY A 109 9.40 -30.02 -2.86
N PHE A 110 10.32 -29.42 -2.09
CA PHE A 110 11.09 -28.25 -2.53
C PHE A 110 11.92 -28.53 -3.79
N LEU A 111 12.66 -29.65 -3.81
CA LEU A 111 13.47 -30.06 -4.96
C LEU A 111 12.61 -30.39 -6.17
N ALA A 112 11.46 -31.05 -5.96
CA ALA A 112 10.49 -31.35 -7.01
C ALA A 112 9.92 -30.08 -7.65
N THR A 113 9.53 -29.11 -6.81
CA THR A 113 9.01 -27.81 -7.26
C THR A 113 10.06 -27.03 -8.03
N SER A 114 11.30 -27.04 -7.54
CA SER A 114 12.45 -26.41 -8.19
C SER A 114 12.78 -27.05 -9.54
N ALA A 115 12.78 -28.38 -9.64
CA ALA A 115 13.01 -29.09 -10.91
C ALA A 115 11.88 -28.80 -11.90
N LYS A 116 10.63 -28.86 -11.44
CA LYS A 116 9.45 -28.52 -12.25
C LYS A 116 9.54 -27.10 -12.79
N ARG A 117 9.97 -26.12 -11.98
CA ARG A 117 10.20 -24.75 -12.43
C ARG A 117 11.16 -24.69 -13.61
N LEU A 118 12.32 -25.35 -13.52
CA LEU A 118 13.30 -25.34 -14.60
C LEU A 118 12.74 -26.01 -15.87
N ARG A 119 11.96 -27.10 -15.72
CA ARG A 119 11.23 -27.73 -16.84
C ARG A 119 10.20 -26.80 -17.48
N ASP A 120 9.44 -26.06 -16.67
CA ASP A 120 8.47 -25.07 -17.15
C ASP A 120 9.16 -23.95 -17.92
N MET A 121 10.35 -23.53 -17.48
CA MET A 121 11.18 -22.55 -18.20
C MET A 121 11.63 -23.05 -19.57
N LEU A 122 11.98 -24.34 -19.68
CA LEU A 122 12.32 -24.98 -20.95
C LEU A 122 11.11 -25.12 -21.89
N ALA A 123 9.93 -25.41 -21.33
CA ALA A 123 8.70 -25.62 -22.07
C ALA A 123 8.06 -24.32 -22.59
N GLN A 124 8.28 -23.20 -21.88
CA GLN A 124 7.65 -21.91 -22.17
C GLN A 124 8.70 -20.81 -22.45
N PRO A 125 9.47 -20.90 -23.55
CA PRO A 125 10.55 -19.95 -23.81
C PRO A 125 10.06 -18.50 -24.01
N ASP A 126 8.82 -18.28 -24.48
CA ASP A 126 8.27 -16.91 -24.58
C ASP A 126 7.98 -16.30 -23.21
N ALA A 127 7.76 -17.14 -22.21
CA ALA A 127 7.54 -16.74 -20.83
C ALA A 127 8.85 -16.63 -20.03
N TYR A 128 10.03 -16.87 -20.60
CA TYR A 128 11.30 -16.72 -19.86
C TYR A 128 12.41 -16.22 -20.78
N ARG A 129 13.20 -15.24 -20.33
CA ARG A 129 14.25 -14.65 -21.18
C ARG A 129 15.56 -15.36 -20.93
N LEU A 130 15.80 -16.43 -21.68
CA LEU A 130 17.04 -17.22 -21.56
C LEU A 130 18.28 -16.53 -22.17
N GLY A 131 18.10 -15.49 -22.99
CA GLY A 131 19.21 -14.78 -23.66
C GLY A 131 20.25 -14.19 -22.69
N PRO A 132 19.86 -13.44 -21.64
CA PRO A 132 20.81 -13.04 -20.60
C PRO A 132 21.38 -14.23 -19.81
N ALA A 133 20.57 -15.25 -19.52
CA ALA A 133 21.00 -16.43 -18.78
C ALA A 133 22.07 -17.25 -19.54
N ASP A 134 22.08 -17.24 -20.88
CA ASP A 134 23.12 -17.89 -21.69
C ASP A 134 24.52 -17.36 -21.35
N ARG A 135 24.63 -16.12 -20.90
CA ARG A 135 25.91 -15.51 -20.52
C ARG A 135 26.47 -16.07 -19.22
N LEU A 136 25.66 -16.74 -18.39
CA LEU A 136 26.13 -17.45 -17.20
C LEU A 136 26.78 -18.78 -17.53
N ALA A 137 26.53 -19.36 -18.71
CA ALA A 137 27.05 -20.68 -19.03
C ALA A 137 28.57 -20.79 -18.93
N PRO A 138 29.36 -19.87 -19.52
CA PRO A 138 30.82 -19.92 -19.39
C PRO A 138 31.30 -19.81 -17.94
N LEU A 139 30.59 -19.07 -17.09
CA LEU A 139 30.96 -18.91 -15.68
C LEU A 139 30.72 -20.18 -14.87
N LEU A 140 29.62 -20.88 -15.13
CA LEU A 140 29.26 -22.12 -14.46
C LEU A 140 30.06 -23.33 -14.99
N GLU A 141 30.64 -23.23 -16.19
CA GLU A 141 31.48 -24.27 -16.81
C GLU A 141 32.98 -24.11 -16.49
N ALA A 142 33.48 -22.87 -16.42
CA ALA A 142 34.93 -22.55 -16.32
C ALA A 142 35.63 -23.06 -15.05
N THR A 143 34.91 -23.65 -14.08
CA THR A 143 35.50 -24.35 -12.92
C THR A 143 36.23 -25.65 -13.26
N THR A 144 36.52 -25.93 -14.53
CA THR A 144 37.25 -27.12 -15.00
C THR A 144 38.66 -26.86 -15.55
N GLY A 145 39.09 -25.61 -15.70
CA GLY A 145 40.43 -25.27 -16.23
C GLY A 145 41.01 -24.01 -15.58
N ALA A 146 42.17 -24.15 -14.94
CA ALA A 146 42.74 -23.16 -14.04
C ALA A 146 43.33 -21.89 -14.69
N ASP A 147 43.36 -21.70 -16.02
CA ASP A 147 44.28 -20.70 -16.60
C ASP A 147 43.71 -19.50 -17.39
N ASP A 148 42.46 -19.45 -17.84
CA ASP A 148 42.04 -18.38 -18.80
C ASP A 148 40.88 -17.48 -18.33
N LEU A 149 40.99 -16.90 -17.14
CA LEU A 149 40.19 -15.73 -16.73
C LEU A 149 41.09 -14.59 -16.21
N SER A 150 42.31 -14.52 -16.72
CA SER A 150 43.35 -13.51 -16.46
C SER A 150 43.21 -12.26 -17.35
N GLY A 151 42.03 -12.05 -17.95
CA GLY A 151 41.67 -10.83 -18.65
C GLY A 151 40.87 -9.89 -17.76
N THR A 152 41.45 -8.74 -17.43
CA THR A 152 40.75 -7.53 -17.01
C THR A 152 39.43 -7.34 -17.79
N GLY A 153 38.29 -7.35 -17.08
CA GLY A 153 37.06 -6.67 -17.48
C GLY A 153 36.59 -6.84 -18.93
N THR A 154 36.33 -8.06 -19.40
CA THR A 154 35.47 -8.26 -20.59
C THR A 154 34.03 -8.45 -20.15
N GLY A 155 33.45 -7.40 -19.53
CA GLY A 155 32.02 -7.33 -19.32
C GLY A 155 31.33 -7.30 -20.69
N SER A 156 30.60 -8.36 -21.03
CA SER A 156 29.53 -8.21 -22.02
C SER A 156 28.55 -7.16 -21.48
N SER A 157 27.94 -6.33 -22.32
CA SER A 157 26.92 -5.35 -21.86
C SER A 157 25.81 -5.99 -21.02
N VAL A 158 25.61 -7.30 -21.18
CA VAL A 158 24.61 -8.13 -20.49
C VAL A 158 25.14 -8.78 -19.19
N LEU A 159 26.44 -9.07 -19.05
CA LEU A 159 27.00 -9.71 -17.84
C LEU A 159 28.16 -8.88 -17.26
N THR A 160 28.01 -8.48 -16.00
CA THR A 160 29.03 -7.75 -15.24
C THR A 160 29.45 -8.58 -14.04
N THR A 161 30.76 -8.66 -13.78
CA THR A 161 31.29 -9.31 -12.58
C THR A 161 31.93 -8.28 -11.65
N VAL A 162 31.68 -8.42 -10.35
CA VAL A 162 32.21 -7.58 -9.27
C VAL A 162 32.93 -8.50 -8.29
N TRP A 163 34.16 -8.85 -8.65
CA TRP A 163 35.07 -9.62 -7.81
C TRP A 163 35.87 -8.67 -6.92
N GLU A 164 35.78 -8.85 -5.62
CA GLU A 164 36.51 -8.05 -4.63
C GLU A 164 36.64 -8.88 -3.36
N GLU A 165 37.74 -8.76 -2.61
CA GLU A 165 37.97 -9.61 -1.44
C GLU A 165 37.15 -9.15 -0.22
N ASP A 166 37.07 -7.83 0.00
CA ASP A 166 36.35 -7.23 1.12
C ASP A 166 34.83 -7.20 0.86
N LEU A 167 34.07 -7.87 1.74
CA LEU A 167 32.61 -7.94 1.70
C LEU A 167 31.95 -6.56 1.83
N SER A 168 32.48 -5.67 2.67
CA SER A 168 31.90 -4.34 2.87
C SER A 168 32.02 -3.51 1.60
N VAL A 169 33.21 -3.51 0.99
CA VAL A 169 33.48 -2.81 -0.28
C VAL A 169 32.62 -3.38 -1.41
N ARG A 170 32.46 -4.72 -1.48
CA ARG A 170 31.53 -5.37 -2.43
C ARG A 170 30.12 -4.83 -2.30
N ARG A 171 29.53 -4.93 -1.11
CA ARG A 171 28.13 -4.53 -0.87
C ARG A 171 27.91 -3.04 -1.09
N GLN A 172 28.89 -2.19 -0.78
CA GLN A 172 28.83 -0.76 -1.11
C GLN A 172 28.81 -0.50 -2.63
N ARG A 173 29.65 -1.20 -3.40
CA ARG A 173 29.62 -1.11 -4.88
C ARG A 173 28.30 -1.62 -5.45
N LEU A 174 27.76 -2.72 -4.91
CA LEU A 174 26.45 -3.23 -5.31
C LEU A 174 25.32 -2.24 -5.00
N ALA A 175 25.36 -1.60 -3.82
CA ALA A 175 24.39 -0.56 -3.46
C ALA A 175 24.47 0.64 -4.42
N ALA A 176 25.67 1.09 -4.79
CA ALA A 176 25.86 2.17 -5.76
C ALA A 176 25.31 1.80 -7.15
N LEU A 177 25.60 0.58 -7.63
CA LEU A 177 25.06 0.06 -8.89
C LEU A 177 23.53 -0.05 -8.85
N ALA A 178 22.97 -0.52 -7.73
CA ALA A 178 21.52 -0.59 -7.55
C ALA A 178 20.87 0.79 -7.63
N ILE A 179 21.46 1.80 -7.00
CA ILE A 179 20.98 3.19 -7.08
C ILE A 179 21.01 3.71 -8.53
N GLU A 180 22.11 3.51 -9.25
CA GLU A 180 22.23 3.92 -10.66
C GLU A 180 21.14 3.27 -11.54
N MET A 181 20.92 1.96 -11.36
CA MET A 181 19.90 1.23 -12.09
C MET A 181 18.48 1.69 -11.72
N ILE A 182 18.21 2.00 -10.45
CA ILE A 182 16.91 2.55 -10.02
C ILE A 182 16.66 3.93 -10.65
N LEU A 183 17.68 4.80 -10.67
CA LEU A 183 17.57 6.14 -11.27
C LEU A 183 17.33 6.08 -12.79
N THR A 184 17.82 5.04 -13.46
CA THR A 184 17.51 4.75 -14.88
C THR A 184 16.19 3.99 -15.07
N ASN A 185 15.32 4.00 -14.05
CA ASN A 185 13.97 3.42 -14.05
C ASN A 185 13.96 1.89 -14.23
N LYS A 186 15.03 1.19 -13.84
CA LYS A 186 15.13 -0.27 -13.93
C LYS A 186 14.55 -0.96 -12.69
N ARG A 187 13.97 -2.14 -12.90
CA ARG A 187 13.55 -3.05 -11.83
C ARG A 187 14.61 -4.12 -11.58
N ILE A 188 14.97 -4.32 -10.33
CA ILE A 188 16.14 -5.10 -9.92
C ILE A 188 15.65 -6.25 -9.03
N LEU A 189 16.05 -7.47 -9.39
CA LEU A 189 16.02 -8.63 -8.52
C LEU A 189 17.40 -8.80 -7.92
N VAL A 190 17.47 -8.86 -6.59
CA VAL A 190 18.70 -9.14 -5.86
C VAL A 190 18.55 -10.49 -5.19
N VAL A 191 19.47 -11.41 -5.48
CA VAL A 191 19.52 -12.73 -4.87
C VAL A 191 20.76 -12.86 -4.00
N CYS A 192 20.59 -13.43 -2.81
CA CYS A 192 21.65 -13.68 -1.83
C CYS A 192 21.73 -15.19 -1.52
N PRO A 193 22.84 -15.68 -0.95
CA PRO A 193 22.98 -17.08 -0.56
C PRO A 193 22.05 -17.48 0.59
N ASP A 194 21.85 -16.59 1.56
CA ASP A 194 21.00 -16.82 2.73
C ASP A 194 20.26 -15.53 3.14
N HIS A 195 19.39 -15.65 4.15
CA HIS A 195 18.55 -14.55 4.61
C HIS A 195 19.31 -13.50 5.43
N GLU A 196 20.44 -13.85 6.07
CA GLU A 196 21.27 -12.91 6.83
C GLU A 196 22.06 -11.98 5.89
N ALA A 197 22.61 -12.55 4.82
CA ALA A 197 23.23 -11.82 3.73
C ALA A 197 22.23 -10.88 3.05
N ALA A 198 21.00 -11.35 2.81
CA ALA A 198 19.92 -10.53 2.27
C ALA A 198 19.58 -9.34 3.16
N ASP A 199 19.41 -9.54 4.48
CA ASP A 199 19.13 -8.48 5.43
C ASP A 199 20.27 -7.45 5.51
N SER A 200 21.51 -7.93 5.51
CA SER A 200 22.71 -7.10 5.53
C SER A 200 22.81 -6.21 4.28
N LEU A 201 22.54 -6.78 3.09
CA LEU A 201 22.57 -6.07 1.82
C LEU A 201 21.43 -5.07 1.70
N VAL A 202 20.22 -5.42 2.17
CA VAL A 202 19.08 -4.49 2.26
C VAL A 202 19.44 -3.28 3.11
N GLY A 203 20.03 -3.50 4.31
CA GLY A 203 20.47 -2.42 5.19
C GLY A 203 21.50 -1.50 4.53
N THR A 204 22.54 -2.10 3.91
CA THR A 204 23.59 -1.37 3.19
C THR A 204 23.00 -0.52 2.06
N THR A 205 22.12 -1.12 1.25
CA THR A 205 21.47 -0.44 0.11
C THR A 205 20.54 0.67 0.57
N ALA A 206 19.71 0.42 1.59
CA ALA A 206 18.79 1.41 2.13
C ALA A 206 19.52 2.62 2.75
N LYS A 207 20.65 2.38 3.42
CA LYS A 207 21.52 3.46 3.94
C LYS A 207 22.13 4.27 2.81
N ALA A 208 22.68 3.63 1.78
CA ALA A 208 23.23 4.32 0.61
C ALA A 208 22.15 5.16 -0.10
N MET A 209 20.94 4.62 -0.24
CA MET A 209 19.80 5.36 -0.81
C MET A 209 19.40 6.56 0.04
N LYS A 210 19.35 6.39 1.37
CA LYS A 210 19.08 7.49 2.30
C LYS A 210 20.14 8.58 2.18
N ALA A 211 21.41 8.22 2.08
CA ALA A 211 22.50 9.17 1.85
C ALA A 211 22.39 9.89 0.49
N ALA A 212 21.86 9.22 -0.54
CA ALA A 212 21.58 9.80 -1.85
C ALA A 212 20.26 10.61 -1.92
N GLY A 213 19.53 10.78 -0.81
CA GLY A 213 18.26 11.51 -0.77
C GLY A 213 17.07 10.77 -1.38
N LEU A 214 17.16 9.44 -1.53
CA LEU A 214 16.13 8.60 -2.16
C LEU A 214 15.22 7.94 -1.11
N MET A 215 13.94 7.76 -1.47
CA MET A 215 12.92 7.17 -0.61
C MET A 215 13.01 5.63 -0.59
N HIS A 216 13.92 5.09 0.21
CA HIS A 216 14.16 3.64 0.30
C HIS A 216 12.92 2.82 0.68
N GLN A 217 12.05 3.32 1.57
CA GLN A 217 10.83 2.64 2.04
C GLN A 217 9.81 2.30 0.93
N THR A 218 9.82 3.01 -0.20
CA THR A 218 8.87 2.76 -1.30
C THR A 218 9.48 1.91 -2.42
N TRP A 219 10.81 1.87 -2.53
CA TRP A 219 11.51 1.27 -3.65
C TRP A 219 12.12 -0.10 -3.33
N VAL A 220 12.67 -0.25 -2.12
CA VAL A 220 13.32 -1.49 -1.65
C VAL A 220 12.31 -2.36 -0.92
N SER A 221 12.34 -3.65 -1.19
CA SER A 221 11.53 -4.64 -0.48
C SER A 221 12.31 -5.92 -0.24
N ARG A 222 12.35 -6.36 1.02
CA ARG A 222 12.83 -7.68 1.43
C ARG A 222 11.65 -8.66 1.31
N TYR A 223 11.75 -9.69 0.49
CA TYR A 223 10.60 -10.57 0.21
C TYR A 223 10.12 -11.36 1.44
N GLU A 224 11.04 -12.01 2.14
CA GLU A 224 10.78 -12.70 3.41
C GLU A 224 10.76 -11.74 4.61
N MET A 225 10.34 -12.26 5.77
CA MET A 225 10.49 -11.54 7.03
C MET A 225 11.98 -11.35 7.35
N THR A 226 12.35 -10.16 7.80
CA THR A 226 13.72 -9.87 8.24
C THR A 226 14.01 -10.59 9.55
N LEU A 227 15.21 -11.13 9.66
CA LEU A 227 15.76 -11.73 10.87
C LEU A 227 16.19 -10.66 11.88
N SER A 228 16.73 -9.55 11.38
CA SER A 228 17.17 -8.42 12.21
C SER A 228 16.19 -7.25 12.17
N GLN A 229 16.02 -6.55 13.29
CA GLN A 229 15.15 -5.36 13.33
C GLN A 229 15.81 -4.13 12.67
N GLN A 230 17.13 -4.00 12.84
CA GLN A 230 17.92 -2.90 12.30
C GLN A 230 19.25 -3.37 11.76
N VAL A 231 19.70 -2.76 10.66
CA VAL A 231 21.03 -2.94 10.08
C VAL A 231 21.57 -1.56 9.73
N GLU A 232 22.79 -1.25 10.18
CA GLU A 232 23.47 0.03 9.97
C GLU A 232 22.62 1.28 10.31
N GLY A 233 21.78 1.18 11.35
CA GLY A 233 20.89 2.26 11.81
C GLY A 233 19.62 2.46 10.96
N ILE A 234 19.33 1.53 10.04
CA ILE A 234 18.10 1.50 9.25
C ILE A 234 17.18 0.41 9.81
N GLY A 235 15.91 0.75 10.05
CA GLY A 235 14.85 -0.20 10.43
C GLY A 235 14.45 -1.12 9.27
N ILE A 236 15.24 -2.17 9.01
CA ILE A 236 15.02 -3.06 7.87
C ILE A 236 13.72 -3.87 7.99
N HIS A 237 13.19 -4.08 9.19
CA HIS A 237 11.91 -4.78 9.39
C HIS A 237 10.73 -4.06 8.72
N GLU A 238 10.78 -2.74 8.57
CA GLU A 238 9.78 -1.96 7.82
C GLU A 238 9.88 -2.17 6.31
N LEU A 239 11.03 -2.69 5.84
CA LEU A 239 11.28 -2.98 4.43
C LEU A 239 10.82 -4.39 4.01
N GLY A 240 10.36 -5.21 4.96
CA GLY A 240 9.72 -6.50 4.67
C GLY A 240 8.50 -6.33 3.77
N PHE A 241 8.33 -7.21 2.80
CA PHE A 241 7.24 -7.17 1.83
C PHE A 241 5.87 -7.15 2.51
N GLU A 242 5.70 -8.00 3.52
CA GLU A 242 4.48 -8.09 4.33
C GLU A 242 4.28 -6.87 5.22
N ALA A 243 5.36 -6.34 5.81
CA ALA A 243 5.28 -5.10 6.60
C ALA A 243 4.76 -3.96 5.73
N GLN A 244 5.36 -3.78 4.55
CA GLN A 244 4.98 -2.72 3.62
C GLN A 244 3.58 -2.90 3.06
N MET A 245 3.18 -4.14 2.75
CA MET A 245 1.85 -4.44 2.24
C MET A 245 0.79 -4.19 3.32
N TYR A 246 1.04 -4.63 4.56
CA TYR A 246 0.17 -4.35 5.69
C TYR A 246 0.04 -2.85 5.97
N GLN A 247 1.15 -2.11 5.96
CA GLN A 247 1.14 -0.65 6.11
C GLN A 247 0.37 0.05 4.98
N PHE A 248 0.52 -0.43 3.74
CA PHE A 248 -0.22 0.09 2.59
C PHE A 248 -1.73 -0.14 2.76
N TYR A 249 -2.15 -1.33 3.17
CA TYR A 249 -3.56 -1.62 3.43
C TYR A 249 -4.11 -0.87 4.63
N ALA A 250 -3.34 -0.77 5.73
CA ALA A 250 -3.73 0.01 6.89
C ALA A 250 -3.98 1.48 6.52
N LYS A 251 -3.10 2.07 5.69
CA LYS A 251 -3.26 3.42 5.17
C LYS A 251 -4.47 3.55 4.24
N SER A 252 -4.65 2.63 3.29
CA SER A 252 -5.83 2.61 2.40
C SER A 252 -7.14 2.54 3.19
N ARG A 253 -7.20 1.67 4.21
CA ARG A 253 -8.36 1.53 5.09
C ARG A 253 -8.63 2.79 5.89
N ALA A 254 -7.59 3.42 6.43
CA ALA A 254 -7.71 4.67 7.15
C ALA A 254 -8.23 5.80 6.23
N ASP A 255 -7.69 5.90 5.01
CA ASP A 255 -8.11 6.88 4.01
C ASP A 255 -9.56 6.63 3.56
N LYS A 256 -9.96 5.38 3.30
CA LYS A 256 -11.35 5.01 3.00
C LYS A 256 -12.30 5.28 4.17
N ALA A 257 -11.89 5.00 5.41
CA ALA A 257 -12.68 5.29 6.59
C ALA A 257 -12.86 6.81 6.79
N ALA A 258 -11.81 7.60 6.58
CA ALA A 258 -11.88 9.06 6.61
C ALA A 258 -12.80 9.58 5.50
N LEU A 259 -12.70 9.04 4.28
CA LEU A 259 -13.57 9.39 3.16
C LEU A 259 -15.02 9.02 3.43
N ARG A 260 -15.29 7.85 4.01
CA ARG A 260 -16.64 7.42 4.42
C ARG A 260 -17.24 8.39 5.44
N ARG A 261 -16.50 8.76 6.48
CA ARG A 261 -16.96 9.74 7.50
C ARG A 261 -17.30 11.09 6.87
N LYS A 262 -16.43 11.61 6.01
CA LYS A 262 -16.67 12.87 5.27
C LYS A 262 -17.90 12.80 4.38
N TYR A 263 -18.06 11.68 3.66
CA TYR A 263 -19.20 11.48 2.78
C TYR A 263 -20.53 11.33 3.53
N GLU A 264 -20.53 10.60 4.65
CA GLU A 264 -21.70 10.48 5.54
C GLU A 264 -22.08 11.83 6.13
N ARG A 265 -21.10 12.60 6.63
CA ARG A 265 -21.31 13.94 7.16
C ARG A 265 -21.89 14.90 6.11
N PHE A 266 -21.38 14.86 4.88
CA PHE A 266 -21.96 15.64 3.78
C PHE A 266 -23.41 15.24 3.49
N ARG A 267 -23.71 13.94 3.50
CA ARG A 267 -25.07 13.42 3.29
C ARG A 267 -26.04 13.85 4.39
N GLU A 268 -25.57 13.95 5.64
CA GLU A 268 -26.34 14.45 6.78
C GLU A 268 -26.60 15.96 6.70
N LEU A 269 -25.58 16.76 6.37
CA LEU A 269 -25.69 18.22 6.32
C LEU A 269 -26.52 18.72 5.13
N THR A 270 -26.52 18.00 4.00
CA THR A 270 -27.25 18.38 2.79
C THR A 270 -28.75 18.66 3.03
N PRO A 271 -29.55 17.71 3.57
CA PRO A 271 -30.97 17.96 3.81
C PRO A 271 -31.22 19.01 4.90
N VAL A 272 -30.37 19.05 5.94
CA VAL A 272 -30.50 20.03 7.04
C VAL A 272 -30.34 21.45 6.51
N LEU A 273 -29.30 21.69 5.70
CA LEU A 273 -29.06 23.02 5.11
C LEU A 273 -30.10 23.38 4.05
N ALA A 274 -30.60 22.40 3.29
CA ALA A 274 -31.70 22.64 2.35
C ALA A 274 -32.98 23.07 3.09
N HIS A 275 -33.34 22.38 4.17
CA HIS A 275 -34.49 22.72 4.99
C HIS A 275 -34.35 24.11 5.62
N LYS A 276 -33.22 24.40 6.26
CA LYS A 276 -32.95 25.73 6.85
C LYS A 276 -32.90 26.83 5.79
N GLY A 277 -32.40 26.55 4.60
CA GLY A 277 -32.43 27.46 3.46
C GLY A 277 -33.85 27.79 3.00
N GLN A 278 -34.75 26.81 3.02
CA GLN A 278 -36.17 27.07 2.74
C GLN A 278 -36.81 27.94 3.82
N LYS A 279 -36.57 27.62 5.10
CA LYS A 279 -37.08 28.42 6.22
C LYS A 279 -36.55 29.86 6.22
N GLN A 280 -35.32 30.08 5.75
CA GLN A 280 -34.78 31.42 5.57
C GLN A 280 -35.54 32.21 4.49
N LYS A 281 -35.91 31.57 3.37
CA LYS A 281 -36.73 32.22 2.33
C LYS A 281 -38.11 32.57 2.88
N ASP A 282 -38.75 31.64 3.59
CA ASP A 282 -40.05 31.87 4.22
C ASP A 282 -39.97 33.04 5.21
N LEU A 283 -38.89 33.13 6.00
CA LEU A 283 -38.63 34.24 6.92
C LEU A 283 -38.45 35.57 6.18
N ASP A 284 -37.70 35.59 5.08
CA ASP A 284 -37.45 36.80 4.29
C ASP A 284 -38.73 37.30 3.61
N GLU A 285 -39.61 36.38 3.17
CA GLU A 285 -40.94 36.70 2.64
C GLU A 285 -41.83 37.33 3.73
N VAL A 286 -41.87 36.76 4.94
CA VAL A 286 -42.66 37.31 6.05
C VAL A 286 -42.12 38.67 6.50
N ARG A 287 -40.79 38.86 6.54
CA ARG A 287 -40.18 40.18 6.82
C ARG A 287 -40.52 41.22 5.76
N LEU A 288 -40.56 40.82 4.49
CA LEU A 288 -40.97 41.71 3.41
C LEU A 288 -42.45 42.11 3.54
N LEU A 289 -43.32 41.17 3.95
CA LEU A 289 -44.72 41.47 4.26
C LEU A 289 -44.85 42.44 5.44
N GLU A 290 -44.14 42.19 6.55
CA GLU A 290 -44.12 43.11 7.70
C GLU A 290 -43.71 44.52 7.26
N TRP A 291 -42.63 44.63 6.47
CA TRP A 291 -42.16 45.92 5.96
C TRP A 291 -43.19 46.63 5.06
N ARG A 292 -43.88 45.88 4.18
CA ARG A 292 -44.95 46.44 3.34
C ARG A 292 -46.12 46.95 4.18
N LEU A 293 -46.55 46.17 5.18
CA LEU A 293 -47.65 46.56 6.08
C LEU A 293 -47.27 47.79 6.90
N LEU A 294 -46.05 47.85 7.44
CA LEU A 294 -45.54 49.03 8.16
C LEU A 294 -45.52 50.29 7.28
N THR A 295 -45.13 50.14 6.02
CA THR A 295 -45.12 51.24 5.04
C THR A 295 -46.55 51.74 4.78
N GLN A 296 -47.51 50.84 4.56
CA GLN A 296 -48.92 51.20 4.38
C GLN A 296 -49.52 51.89 5.60
N VAL A 297 -49.19 51.43 6.82
CA VAL A 297 -49.61 52.10 8.06
C VAL A 297 -49.00 53.50 8.15
N SER A 298 -47.72 53.67 7.82
CA SER A 298 -47.08 54.99 7.78
C SER A 298 -47.75 55.94 6.77
N ASP A 299 -48.10 55.44 5.59
CA ASP A 299 -48.79 56.23 4.55
C ASP A 299 -50.20 56.64 4.99
N LEU A 300 -50.96 55.73 5.62
CA LEU A 300 -52.28 56.04 6.16
C LEU A 300 -52.18 57.02 7.34
N GLN A 301 -51.17 56.90 8.20
CA GLN A 301 -50.91 57.85 9.28
C GLN A 301 -50.56 59.25 8.74
N ALA A 302 -49.80 59.34 7.65
CA ALA A 302 -49.52 60.60 6.97
C ALA A 302 -50.81 61.23 6.42
N LYS A 303 -51.69 60.43 5.80
CA LYS A 303 -53.01 60.88 5.33
C LYS A 303 -53.95 61.32 6.46
N ILE A 304 -53.95 60.60 7.59
CA ILE A 304 -54.69 61.00 8.80
C ILE A 304 -54.19 62.36 9.27
N LYS A 305 -52.88 62.55 9.36
CA LYS A 305 -52.26 63.82 9.78
C LYS A 305 -52.63 64.96 8.83
N GLU A 306 -52.49 64.77 7.52
CA GLU A 306 -52.86 65.76 6.49
C GLU A 306 -54.36 66.11 6.54
N THR A 307 -55.23 65.10 6.73
CA THR A 307 -56.67 65.30 6.85
C THR A 307 -57.01 66.08 8.13
N ASN A 308 -56.30 65.83 9.23
CA ASN A 308 -56.51 66.54 10.49
C ASN A 308 -56.00 67.99 10.42
N ASP A 309 -54.84 68.22 9.78
CA ASP A 309 -54.27 69.54 9.54
C ASP A 309 -55.22 70.38 8.67
N THR A 310 -55.76 69.80 7.59
CA THR A 310 -56.74 70.48 6.71
C THR A 310 -58.07 70.74 7.41
N LEU A 311 -58.54 69.86 8.29
CA LEU A 311 -59.75 70.06 9.10
C LEU A 311 -59.56 71.21 10.10
N SER A 312 -58.39 71.31 10.74
CA SER A 312 -58.07 72.40 11.68
C SER A 312 -57.94 73.77 10.99
N ALA A 313 -57.46 73.79 9.75
CA ALA A 313 -57.34 74.99 8.94
C ALA A 313 -58.64 75.36 8.20
N TYR A 314 -59.63 74.45 8.13
CA TYR A 314 -60.80 74.55 7.26
C TYR A 314 -61.63 75.83 7.47
N GLU A 315 -61.78 76.26 8.72
CA GLU A 315 -62.53 77.48 9.08
C GLU A 315 -61.81 78.78 8.66
N ASN A 316 -60.49 78.73 8.56
CA ASN A 316 -59.61 79.85 8.21
C ASN A 316 -59.31 79.93 6.70
N LEU A 317 -59.82 79.01 5.88
CA LEU A 317 -59.60 79.01 4.42
C LEU A 317 -60.45 80.10 3.72
N PRO A 318 -59.94 80.72 2.64
CA PRO A 318 -60.71 81.59 1.75
C PRO A 318 -62.02 80.93 1.24
N LEU A 319 -63.07 81.74 1.10
CA LEU A 319 -64.44 81.29 0.76
C LEU A 319 -64.50 80.51 -0.57
N LEU A 320 -63.73 80.94 -1.57
CA LEU A 320 -63.58 80.25 -2.86
C LEU A 320 -62.94 78.85 -2.72
N GLN A 321 -61.96 78.68 -1.83
CA GLN A 321 -61.32 77.38 -1.60
C GLN A 321 -62.27 76.41 -0.88
N ARG A 322 -63.06 76.88 0.09
CA ARG A 322 -64.09 76.07 0.75
C ARG A 322 -65.16 75.58 -0.23
N LEU A 323 -65.65 76.47 -1.11
CA LEU A 323 -66.61 76.11 -2.16
C LEU A 323 -66.02 75.11 -3.15
N SER A 324 -64.74 75.26 -3.53
CA SER A 324 -64.06 74.30 -4.40
C SER A 324 -63.88 72.91 -3.76
N LEU A 325 -63.58 72.84 -2.46
CA LEU A 325 -63.48 71.59 -1.72
C LEU A 325 -64.85 70.91 -1.58
N GLN A 326 -65.91 71.69 -1.33
CA GLN A 326 -67.28 71.18 -1.29
C GLN A 326 -67.75 70.66 -2.67
N ALA A 327 -67.33 71.29 -3.77
CA ALA A 327 -67.64 70.81 -5.13
C ALA A 327 -66.98 69.45 -5.47
N VAL A 328 -65.85 69.12 -4.84
CA VAL A 328 -65.17 67.82 -4.94
C VAL A 328 -65.65 66.83 -3.85
N GLY A 329 -66.70 67.17 -3.10
CA GLY A 329 -67.29 66.32 -2.07
C GLY A 329 -66.55 66.31 -0.73
N LYS A 330 -65.60 67.23 -0.51
CA LYS A 330 -64.80 67.35 0.73
C LYS A 330 -65.41 68.39 1.68
N ASN A 331 -66.44 67.99 2.41
CA ASN A 331 -67.03 68.74 3.53
C ASN A 331 -66.52 68.22 4.89
N VAL A 332 -66.78 68.96 5.99
CA VAL A 332 -66.32 68.59 7.34
C VAL A 332 -66.78 67.18 7.76
N GLU A 333 -67.98 66.77 7.37
CA GLU A 333 -68.52 65.43 7.67
C GLU A 333 -67.80 64.32 6.89
N SER A 334 -67.51 64.52 5.61
CA SER A 334 -66.76 63.58 4.78
C SER A 334 -65.32 63.41 5.25
N PHE A 335 -64.67 64.49 5.73
CA PHE A 335 -63.34 64.39 6.34
C PHE A 335 -63.37 63.57 7.64
N LYS A 336 -64.41 63.73 8.48
CA LYS A 336 -64.60 62.88 9.66
C LYS A 336 -64.82 61.41 9.27
N GLN A 337 -65.59 61.14 8.21
CA GLN A 337 -65.77 59.78 7.69
C GLN A 337 -64.46 59.18 7.14
N TYR A 338 -63.65 59.96 6.41
CA TYR A 338 -62.34 59.53 5.95
C TYR A 338 -61.37 59.24 7.10
N LEU A 339 -61.39 60.06 8.16
CA LEU A 339 -60.60 59.80 9.37
C LEU A 339 -60.99 58.48 10.02
N THR A 340 -62.29 58.24 10.25
CA THR A 340 -62.75 56.96 10.81
C THR A 340 -62.39 55.75 9.94
N LEU A 341 -62.43 55.92 8.61
CA LEU A 341 -62.05 54.87 7.67
C LEU A 341 -60.54 54.59 7.73
N TYR A 342 -59.69 55.62 7.71
CA TYR A 342 -58.24 55.47 7.80
C TYR A 342 -57.79 54.92 9.16
N GLU A 343 -58.47 55.29 10.25
CA GLU A 343 -58.22 54.74 11.59
C GLU A 343 -58.60 53.26 11.67
N SER A 344 -59.75 52.86 11.10
CA SER A 344 -60.15 51.45 10.99
C SER A 344 -59.12 50.64 10.21
N GLN A 345 -58.71 51.13 9.03
CA GLN A 345 -57.69 50.49 8.19
C GLN A 345 -56.33 50.41 8.89
N CYS A 346 -55.92 51.44 9.65
CA CYS A 346 -54.71 51.39 10.47
C CYS A 346 -54.80 50.32 11.57
N SER A 347 -55.98 50.12 12.17
CA SER A 347 -56.17 49.11 13.22
C SER A 347 -56.12 47.68 12.66
N GLU A 348 -56.72 47.44 11.50
CA GLU A 348 -56.69 46.16 10.79
C GLU A 348 -55.25 45.79 10.37
N LEU A 349 -54.54 46.73 9.74
CA LEU A 349 -53.14 46.52 9.34
C LEU A 349 -52.21 46.29 10.53
N ARG A 350 -52.47 46.93 11.69
CA ARG A 350 -51.71 46.64 12.92
C ARG A 350 -51.93 45.21 13.42
N GLY A 351 -53.16 44.70 13.32
CA GLY A 351 -53.45 43.29 13.62
C GLY A 351 -52.68 42.33 12.71
N GLU A 352 -52.59 42.63 11.41
CA GLU A 352 -51.79 41.83 10.46
C GLU A 352 -50.29 41.91 10.75
N ILE A 353 -49.77 43.07 11.17
CA ILE A 353 -48.37 43.24 11.59
C ILE A 353 -48.05 42.37 12.80
N ASP A 354 -48.94 42.29 13.79
CA ASP A 354 -48.72 41.47 14.98
C ASP A 354 -48.69 39.97 14.64
N ILE A 355 -49.52 39.52 13.70
CA ILE A 355 -49.49 38.16 13.15
C ILE A 355 -48.15 37.90 12.43
N ALA A 356 -47.69 38.86 11.60
CA ALA A 356 -46.41 38.75 10.90
C ALA A 356 -45.22 38.68 11.89
N LYS A 357 -45.23 39.50 12.95
CA LYS A 357 -44.21 39.48 14.01
C LYS A 357 -44.19 38.17 14.80
N ALA A 358 -45.36 37.63 15.14
CA ALA A 358 -45.46 36.32 15.79
C ALA A 358 -44.85 35.23 14.90
N ARG A 359 -45.15 35.27 13.60
CA ARG A 359 -44.60 34.31 12.63
C ARG A 359 -43.09 34.45 12.44
N ILE A 360 -42.56 35.67 12.46
CA ILE A 360 -41.11 35.93 12.44
C ILE A 360 -40.43 35.33 13.68
N ALA A 361 -41.05 35.46 14.86
CA ALA A 361 -40.51 34.90 16.11
C ALA A 361 -40.43 33.36 16.07
N GLU A 362 -41.38 32.69 15.40
CA GLU A 362 -41.34 31.23 15.19
C GLU A 362 -40.31 30.80 14.13
N LEU A 363 -40.23 31.51 13.01
CA LEU A 363 -39.37 31.13 11.88
C LEU A 363 -37.90 31.47 12.11
N ALA A 364 -37.60 32.50 12.88
CA ALA A 364 -36.23 32.94 13.17
C ALA A 364 -35.32 31.83 13.76
N PRO A 365 -35.72 31.08 14.81
CA PRO A 365 -34.91 29.98 15.33
C PRO A 365 -34.82 28.78 14.38
N GLU A 366 -35.86 28.48 13.60
CA GLU A 366 -35.86 27.38 12.63
C GLU A 366 -34.93 27.66 11.44
N ALA A 367 -34.90 28.92 10.97
CA ALA A 367 -34.02 29.37 9.89
C ALA A 367 -32.56 29.58 10.34
N ALA A 368 -32.31 29.67 11.65
CA ALA A 368 -30.98 29.92 12.19
C ALA A 368 -30.03 28.74 11.85
N VAL A 369 -29.04 29.03 11.00
CA VAL A 369 -27.95 28.10 10.68
C VAL A 369 -26.79 28.37 11.64
N PRO A 370 -26.31 27.36 12.40
CA PRO A 370 -25.10 27.49 13.20
C PRO A 370 -23.93 27.99 12.36
N LYS A 371 -23.09 28.87 12.92
CA LYS A 371 -22.00 29.54 12.20
C LYS A 371 -21.00 28.54 11.58
N ASP A 372 -20.87 27.36 12.18
CA ASP A 372 -19.87 26.36 11.78
C ASP A 372 -20.38 25.39 10.70
N MET A 373 -21.70 25.24 10.53
CA MET A 373 -22.27 24.26 9.59
C MET A 373 -22.14 24.68 8.12
N ARG A 374 -22.20 25.98 7.82
CA ARG A 374 -22.03 26.49 6.45
C ARG A 374 -20.60 26.32 5.93
N PRO A 375 -19.54 26.73 6.66
CA PRO A 375 -18.17 26.53 6.21
C PRO A 375 -17.82 25.05 6.10
N GLU A 376 -18.21 24.23 7.09
CA GLU A 376 -18.01 22.77 7.04
C GLU A 376 -18.64 22.16 5.77
N PHE A 377 -19.87 22.54 5.44
CA PHE A 377 -20.52 22.04 4.23
C PHE A 377 -19.86 22.53 2.94
N SER A 378 -19.41 23.78 2.87
CA SER A 378 -18.68 24.26 1.67
C SER A 378 -17.37 23.52 1.47
N GLU A 379 -16.61 23.28 2.54
CA GLU A 379 -15.36 22.50 2.47
C GLU A 379 -15.63 21.06 2.02
N LEU A 380 -16.62 20.39 2.62
CA LEU A 380 -17.02 19.03 2.22
C LEU A 380 -17.51 18.98 0.77
N LYS A 381 -18.26 19.99 0.32
CA LYS A 381 -18.74 20.09 -1.06
C LYS A 381 -17.58 20.26 -2.04
N GLU A 382 -16.62 21.13 -1.74
CA GLU A 382 -15.42 21.32 -2.55
C GLU A 382 -14.57 20.05 -2.63
N GLU A 383 -14.36 19.37 -1.50
CA GLU A 383 -13.64 18.10 -1.46
C GLU A 383 -14.34 17.02 -2.30
N ILE A 384 -15.67 16.93 -2.22
CA ILE A 384 -16.45 15.98 -3.03
C ILE A 384 -16.34 16.30 -4.52
N ILE A 385 -16.40 17.58 -4.90
CA ILE A 385 -16.22 18.01 -6.29
C ILE A 385 -14.81 17.66 -6.76
N ARG A 386 -13.78 17.94 -5.95
CA ARG A 386 -12.38 17.60 -6.26
C ARG A 386 -12.17 16.11 -6.49
N LEU A 387 -12.89 15.26 -5.76
CA LEU A 387 -12.83 13.80 -5.88
C LEU A 387 -13.69 13.22 -7.03
N GLY A 388 -14.28 14.06 -7.89
CA GLY A 388 -15.08 13.62 -9.04
C GLY A 388 -16.55 13.35 -8.71
N GLY A 389 -17.03 13.88 -7.58
CA GLY A 389 -18.43 13.82 -7.17
C GLY A 389 -18.83 12.56 -6.38
N THR A 390 -20.09 12.54 -5.94
CA THR A 390 -20.62 11.48 -5.06
C THR A 390 -20.63 10.10 -5.70
N LYS A 391 -20.72 10.02 -7.04
CA LYS A 391 -20.68 8.75 -7.77
C LYS A 391 -19.31 8.10 -7.66
N LYS A 392 -18.24 8.87 -7.88
CA LYS A 392 -16.87 8.36 -7.83
C LYS A 392 -16.47 7.94 -6.42
N ILE A 393 -16.91 8.68 -5.41
CA ILE A 393 -16.69 8.32 -4.00
C ILE A 393 -17.37 6.99 -3.66
N ARG A 394 -18.60 6.74 -4.11
CA ARG A 394 -19.26 5.44 -3.90
C ARG A 394 -18.50 4.29 -4.58
N GLU A 395 -18.00 4.51 -5.79
CA GLU A 395 -17.16 3.53 -6.48
C GLU A 395 -15.87 3.23 -5.70
N LEU A 396 -15.17 4.27 -5.20
CA LEU A 396 -13.94 4.10 -4.41
C LEU A 396 -14.17 3.41 -3.06
N LEU A 397 -15.33 3.66 -2.43
CA LEU A 397 -15.74 2.99 -1.20
C LEU A 397 -16.19 1.54 -1.43
N ALA A 398 -16.71 1.23 -2.63
CA ALA A 398 -17.17 -0.12 -3.00
C ALA A 398 -16.07 -1.01 -3.61
N ALA A 399 -15.00 -0.42 -4.15
CA ALA A 399 -13.87 -1.17 -4.68
C ALA A 399 -13.22 -2.01 -3.56
N GLU A 400 -13.14 -3.32 -3.76
CA GLU A 400 -12.42 -4.23 -2.88
C GLU A 400 -10.92 -3.87 -2.86
N GLU A 401 -10.26 -4.05 -1.70
CA GLU A 401 -8.86 -3.66 -1.49
C GLU A 401 -7.86 -4.75 -1.89
N ASP A 402 -8.29 -5.76 -2.64
CA ASP A 402 -7.45 -6.92 -2.93
C ASP A 402 -6.49 -6.60 -4.07
N THR A 403 -5.48 -5.78 -3.75
CA THR A 403 -4.34 -5.61 -4.62
C THR A 403 -3.59 -6.93 -4.59
N SER A 404 -3.51 -7.63 -5.71
CA SER A 404 -2.80 -8.91 -5.73
C SER A 404 -1.35 -8.71 -5.24
N ARG A 405 -0.84 -9.63 -4.40
CA ARG A 405 0.57 -9.63 -3.95
C ARG A 405 1.53 -9.44 -5.13
N GLN A 406 1.15 -9.99 -6.28
CA GLN A 406 1.85 -9.86 -7.55
C GLN A 406 1.89 -8.41 -8.07
N ALA A 407 0.80 -7.64 -8.01
CA ALA A 407 0.81 -6.23 -8.39
C ALA A 407 1.66 -5.40 -7.43
N PHE A 408 1.67 -5.73 -6.14
CA PHE A 408 2.50 -5.03 -5.15
C PHE A 408 3.99 -5.22 -5.41
N ILE A 409 4.45 -6.45 -5.63
CA ILE A 409 5.87 -6.72 -5.96
C ILE A 409 6.28 -6.08 -7.31
N GLN A 410 5.34 -5.97 -8.25
CA GLN A 410 5.57 -5.32 -9.54
C GLN A 410 5.83 -3.81 -9.41
N ASN A 411 5.27 -3.16 -8.38
CA ASN A 411 5.50 -1.75 -8.10
C ASN A 411 6.84 -1.48 -7.37
N ARG A 412 7.49 -2.52 -6.85
CA ARG A 412 8.81 -2.40 -6.21
C ARG A 412 9.94 -2.33 -7.24
N ARG A 413 10.90 -1.44 -6.96
CA ARG A 413 12.06 -1.18 -7.81
C ARG A 413 13.19 -2.16 -7.53
N LEU A 414 13.36 -2.53 -6.28
CA LEU A 414 14.38 -3.48 -5.84
C LEU A 414 13.75 -4.50 -4.91
N VAL A 415 13.87 -5.77 -5.26
CA VAL A 415 13.38 -6.90 -4.46
C VAL A 415 14.58 -7.74 -4.05
N VAL A 416 14.75 -7.98 -2.76
CA VAL A 416 15.83 -8.81 -2.20
C VAL A 416 15.27 -10.09 -1.59
N THR A 417 15.81 -11.22 -2.00
CA THR A 417 15.45 -12.56 -1.53
C THR A 417 16.60 -13.54 -1.74
N THR A 418 16.42 -14.81 -1.43
CA THR A 418 17.39 -15.86 -1.81
C THR A 418 17.06 -16.39 -3.20
N ALA A 419 18.05 -16.94 -3.89
CA ALA A 419 17.81 -17.49 -5.23
C ALA A 419 16.84 -18.69 -5.20
N SER A 420 16.89 -19.49 -4.13
CA SER A 420 16.02 -20.66 -3.92
C SER A 420 14.55 -20.27 -3.89
N ARG A 421 14.21 -19.17 -3.20
CA ARG A 421 12.85 -18.64 -3.08
C ARG A 421 12.29 -18.19 -4.42
N VAL A 422 13.12 -17.55 -5.24
CA VAL A 422 12.75 -17.16 -6.62
C VAL A 422 12.38 -18.39 -7.45
N LEU A 423 13.10 -19.49 -7.28
CA LEU A 423 12.86 -20.72 -8.02
C LEU A 423 11.59 -21.44 -7.54
N SER A 424 11.39 -21.54 -6.22
CA SER A 424 10.31 -22.32 -5.62
C SER A 424 8.97 -21.60 -5.55
N ASP A 425 8.94 -20.28 -5.33
CA ASP A 425 7.70 -19.56 -5.04
C ASP A 425 6.92 -19.21 -6.33
N PRO A 426 5.61 -19.57 -6.42
CA PRO A 426 4.74 -19.24 -7.56
C PRO A 426 4.60 -17.75 -7.87
N LEU A 427 4.87 -16.87 -6.90
CA LEU A 427 4.75 -15.42 -7.06
C LEU A 427 5.73 -14.89 -8.13
N PHE A 428 6.90 -15.50 -8.30
CA PHE A 428 7.91 -15.05 -9.26
C PHE A 428 7.65 -15.49 -10.71
N ASN A 429 6.68 -16.37 -10.98
CA ASN A 429 6.39 -16.92 -12.33
C ASN A 429 6.14 -15.83 -13.38
N ARG A 430 5.47 -14.76 -12.95
CA ARG A 430 4.91 -13.71 -13.81
C ARG A 430 5.51 -12.34 -13.50
N VAL A 431 6.50 -12.29 -12.61
CA VAL A 431 7.19 -11.05 -12.27
C VAL A 431 8.43 -10.96 -13.15
N ARG A 432 8.59 -9.81 -13.80
CA ARG A 432 9.74 -9.53 -14.66
C ARG A 432 10.65 -8.52 -14.00
N PHE A 433 11.95 -8.71 -14.19
CA PHE A 433 12.97 -7.77 -13.75
C PHE A 433 13.85 -7.38 -14.93
N ASP A 434 14.46 -6.20 -14.81
CA ASP A 434 15.35 -5.67 -15.83
C ASP A 434 16.78 -6.13 -15.56
N VAL A 435 17.16 -6.15 -14.28
CA VAL A 435 18.50 -6.50 -13.80
C VAL A 435 18.45 -7.58 -12.72
N LEU A 436 19.37 -8.54 -12.77
CA LEU A 436 19.69 -9.46 -11.68
C LEU A 436 20.98 -9.01 -11.02
N ILE A 437 21.01 -8.94 -9.70
CA ILE A 437 22.24 -8.81 -8.90
C ILE A 437 22.33 -10.05 -8.01
N ALA A 438 23.36 -10.87 -8.20
CA ALA A 438 23.67 -11.97 -7.31
C ALA A 438 24.80 -11.55 -6.36
N ASP A 439 24.46 -11.27 -5.10
CA ASP A 439 25.46 -11.04 -4.05
C ASP A 439 26.01 -12.37 -3.57
N GLU A 440 27.31 -12.40 -3.28
CA GLU A 440 28.03 -13.60 -2.83
C GLU A 440 27.71 -14.86 -3.65
N ALA A 441 27.63 -14.68 -4.97
CA ALA A 441 27.19 -15.68 -5.92
C ALA A 441 27.90 -17.05 -5.82
N PRO A 442 29.21 -17.15 -5.50
CA PRO A 442 29.86 -18.46 -5.28
C PRO A 442 29.14 -19.38 -4.29
N TRP A 443 28.44 -18.79 -3.31
CA TRP A 443 27.66 -19.49 -2.29
C TRP A 443 26.20 -19.76 -2.68
N ILE A 444 25.81 -19.38 -3.90
CA ILE A 444 24.49 -19.64 -4.48
C ILE A 444 24.58 -20.84 -5.41
N ALA A 445 23.72 -21.84 -5.21
CA ALA A 445 23.66 -23.01 -6.09
C ALA A 445 23.28 -22.61 -7.53
N ALA A 446 23.89 -23.29 -8.51
CA ALA A 446 23.73 -22.95 -9.93
C ALA A 446 22.27 -23.04 -10.41
N ALA A 447 21.50 -24.03 -9.96
CA ALA A 447 20.11 -24.21 -10.36
C ALA A 447 19.20 -23.01 -9.97
N PRO A 448 19.15 -22.59 -8.68
CA PRO A 448 18.50 -21.34 -8.28
C PRO A 448 18.99 -20.09 -9.03
N LEU A 449 20.30 -19.96 -9.23
CA LEU A 449 20.88 -18.80 -9.94
C LEU A 449 20.41 -18.72 -11.40
N LEU A 450 20.36 -19.86 -12.10
CA LEU A 450 19.83 -19.97 -13.46
C LEU A 450 18.34 -19.66 -13.53
N GLY A 451 17.57 -20.14 -12.54
CA GLY A 451 16.15 -19.81 -12.41
C GLY A 451 15.90 -18.31 -12.28
N ALA A 452 16.65 -17.65 -11.39
CA ALA A 452 16.58 -16.20 -11.22
C ALA A 452 17.01 -15.44 -12.49
N ALA A 453 18.06 -15.90 -13.17
CA ALA A 453 18.56 -15.30 -14.41
C ALA A 453 17.52 -15.33 -15.54
N GLY A 454 16.70 -16.39 -15.63
CA GLY A 454 15.66 -16.49 -16.65
C GLY A 454 14.47 -15.54 -16.46
N LEU A 455 14.36 -14.85 -15.32
CA LEU A 455 13.34 -13.81 -15.07
C LEU A 455 13.79 -12.42 -15.53
N VAL A 456 15.04 -12.27 -15.95
CA VAL A 456 15.70 -11.00 -16.18
C VAL A 456 15.90 -10.72 -17.65
N ARG A 457 15.75 -9.44 -18.02
CA ARG A 457 15.58 -9.04 -19.42
C ARG A 457 16.78 -8.33 -20.05
N GLU A 458 17.60 -7.63 -19.26
CA GLU A 458 18.67 -6.75 -19.77
C GLU A 458 20.06 -7.16 -19.28
N ARG A 459 20.26 -7.25 -17.95
CA ARG A 459 21.60 -7.34 -17.37
C ARG A 459 21.68 -8.24 -16.15
N ILE A 460 22.79 -8.95 -16.00
CA ILE A 460 23.14 -9.75 -14.82
C ILE A 460 24.44 -9.20 -14.23
N VAL A 461 24.44 -9.02 -12.91
CA VAL A 461 25.60 -8.64 -12.11
C VAL A 461 25.90 -9.77 -11.14
N ILE A 462 27.11 -10.30 -11.19
CA ILE A 462 27.58 -11.36 -10.30
C ILE A 462 28.64 -10.77 -9.38
N SER A 463 28.48 -10.91 -8.07
CA SER A 463 29.46 -10.46 -7.08
C SER A 463 29.89 -11.58 -6.15
N GLY A 464 31.11 -11.49 -5.63
CA GLY A 464 31.64 -12.43 -4.65
C GLY A 464 33.17 -12.34 -4.58
N ASN A 465 33.77 -13.28 -3.86
CA ASN A 465 35.20 -13.52 -3.93
C ASN A 465 35.47 -14.68 -4.91
N ARG A 466 36.42 -14.50 -5.83
CA ARG A 466 36.76 -15.53 -6.81
C ARG A 466 37.32 -16.81 -6.17
N ARG A 467 38.01 -16.69 -5.04
CA ARG A 467 38.54 -17.86 -4.29
C ARG A 467 37.43 -18.74 -3.74
N ASP A 468 36.25 -18.18 -3.50
CA ASP A 468 35.12 -18.91 -2.93
C ASP A 468 34.45 -19.84 -3.95
N VAL A 469 34.68 -19.63 -5.26
CA VAL A 469 34.07 -20.46 -6.31
C VAL A 469 34.51 -21.92 -6.20
N GLU A 470 35.81 -22.14 -6.01
CA GLU A 470 36.36 -23.48 -5.79
C GLU A 470 36.00 -24.01 -4.41
N ALA A 471 36.07 -23.15 -3.38
CA ALA A 471 35.80 -23.55 -2.00
C ALA A 471 34.35 -23.99 -1.77
N ALA A 472 33.39 -23.27 -2.36
CA ALA A 472 31.96 -23.60 -2.25
C ALA A 472 31.60 -24.82 -3.13
N GLY A 473 32.23 -24.96 -4.29
CA GLY A 473 32.04 -26.11 -5.20
C GLY A 473 30.62 -26.25 -5.77
N LEU A 474 29.73 -25.28 -5.54
CA LEU A 474 28.30 -25.36 -5.87
C LEU A 474 28.00 -25.29 -7.37
N TRP A 475 28.96 -24.82 -8.17
CA TRP A 475 28.84 -24.68 -9.62
C TRP A 475 29.43 -25.88 -10.39
N THR A 476 30.17 -26.76 -9.70
CA THR A 476 30.81 -27.89 -10.36
C THR A 476 29.79 -29.00 -10.73
N PRO A 477 29.84 -29.54 -11.96
CA PRO A 477 29.16 -30.77 -12.30
C PRO A 477 29.86 -31.94 -11.60
N ARG A 478 29.18 -32.63 -10.67
CA ARG A 478 29.78 -33.68 -9.81
C ARG A 478 30.39 -34.88 -10.55
N GLU A 479 30.23 -35.00 -11.87
CA GLU A 479 30.86 -36.06 -12.66
C GLU A 479 32.39 -35.99 -12.67
N SER A 480 32.99 -34.81 -12.44
CA SER A 480 34.44 -34.66 -12.31
C SER A 480 35.00 -35.15 -10.95
N GLN A 481 34.18 -35.23 -9.90
CA GLN A 481 34.61 -35.78 -8.60
C GLN A 481 34.71 -37.32 -8.60
N LEU A 482 33.95 -37.99 -9.47
CA LEU A 482 34.05 -39.45 -9.66
C LEU A 482 35.26 -39.87 -10.51
N ARG A 483 35.84 -38.96 -11.30
CA ARG A 483 37.04 -39.24 -12.10
C ARG A 483 38.36 -38.97 -11.35
N SER A 484 38.35 -38.12 -10.32
CA SER A 484 39.52 -37.88 -9.47
C SER A 484 39.75 -38.97 -8.42
N SER A 485 38.79 -39.85 -8.18
CA SER A 485 38.93 -41.03 -7.32
C SER A 485 39.18 -42.30 -8.13
N THR A 486 40.18 -42.28 -9.01
CA THR A 486 40.74 -43.52 -9.56
C THR A 486 42.02 -43.80 -8.77
N PRO A 487 42.12 -44.89 -7.99
CA PRO A 487 43.38 -45.22 -7.33
C PRO A 487 44.40 -45.55 -8.42
N LEU A 488 45.55 -44.89 -8.37
CA LEU A 488 46.75 -45.37 -9.05
C LEU A 488 47.02 -46.78 -8.52
N ALA A 489 46.79 -47.79 -9.35
CA ALA A 489 47.33 -49.13 -9.19
C ALA A 489 48.69 -49.19 -9.87
#